data_AF-A0A6P5U355-F1
#
_entry.id   AF-A0A6P5U355-F1
#
_cell.length_a   1.000
_cell.length_b   1.000
_cell.length_c   1.000
_cell.angle_alpha   90.00
_cell.angle_beta   90.00
_cell.angle_gamma   90.00
#
_symmetry.space_group_name_H-M   'P 1'
#
loop_
_entity.id
_entity.type
_entity.pdbx_description
1 polymer ?
#
loop_
_entity_poly.entity_id
_entity_poly.type
_entity_poly.pdbx_seq_one_letter_code
_entity_poly.pdbx_strand_id
1 'polypeptide(L)'
;MMLTINVALLCCNVTSTVRPTMSLVVSMLEGRAAVQELVSDPNASTNEIEAMRKHFESSFGRKTGESQTQTASTEGPWTGSSTSAHDLYPVNPDSTYWDNRNERN
;
A
#
# COMPACT_ATOMS: atom_id res chain seq x y z
N MET A 1 6.64 14.59 -18.63
CA MET A 1 6.73 13.68 -17.48
C MET A 1 5.37 13.18 -16.97
N MET A 2 4.25 13.86 -17.27
CA MET A 2 2.92 13.43 -16.79
C MET A 2 2.40 12.10 -17.39
N LEU A 3 2.81 11.73 -18.62
CA LEU A 3 2.39 10.48 -19.25
C LEU A 3 2.75 9.25 -18.41
N THR A 4 4.00 9.12 -17.99
CA THR A 4 4.48 7.97 -17.21
C THR A 4 3.82 7.89 -15.84
N ILE A 5 3.57 9.05 -15.22
CA ILE A 5 2.87 9.15 -13.93
C ILE A 5 1.42 8.69 -14.09
N ASN A 6 0.70 9.16 -15.11
CA ASN A 6 -0.69 8.77 -15.36
C ASN A 6 -0.81 7.27 -15.66
N VAL A 7 0.12 6.71 -16.44
CA VAL A 7 0.19 5.26 -16.71
C VAL A 7 0.44 4.49 -15.41
N ALA A 8 1.39 4.93 -14.58
CA ALA A 8 1.68 4.27 -13.30
C ALA A 8 0.47 4.30 -12.35
N LEU A 9 -0.24 5.42 -12.28
CA LEU A 9 -1.46 5.55 -11.48
C LEU A 9 -2.58 4.63 -11.98
N LEU A 10 -2.75 4.48 -13.31
CA LEU A 10 -3.71 3.53 -13.89
C LEU A 10 -3.38 2.08 -13.52
N CYS A 11 -2.10 1.70 -13.56
CA CYS A 11 -1.63 0.36 -13.19
C CYS A 11 -1.84 0.04 -11.70
N CYS A 12 -1.74 1.06 -10.83
CA CYS A 12 -1.90 0.93 -9.38
C CYS A 12 -3.33 1.17 -8.89
N ASN A 13 -4.33 1.21 -9.78
CA ASN A 13 -5.71 1.44 -9.37
C ASN A 13 -6.20 0.36 -8.39
N VAL A 14 -6.96 0.76 -7.36
CA VAL A 14 -7.51 -0.15 -6.34
C VAL A 14 -8.44 -1.19 -6.94
N THR A 15 -9.15 -0.83 -8.02
CA THR A 15 -10.07 -1.73 -8.71
C THR A 15 -9.33 -2.50 -9.80
N SER A 16 -9.33 -3.83 -9.73
CA SER A 16 -8.53 -4.65 -10.64
C SER A 16 -8.99 -4.58 -12.10
N THR A 17 -10.29 -4.37 -12.37
CA THR A 17 -10.86 -4.37 -13.73
C THR A 17 -10.51 -3.11 -14.53
N VAL A 18 -10.10 -2.02 -13.87
CA VAL A 18 -9.66 -0.79 -14.54
C VAL A 18 -8.14 -0.74 -14.78
N ARG A 19 -7.37 -1.70 -14.24
CA ARG A 19 -5.94 -1.78 -14.52
C ARG A 19 -5.74 -2.17 -16.00
N PRO A 20 -4.95 -1.40 -16.76
CA PRO A 20 -4.73 -1.68 -18.17
C PRO A 20 -3.95 -2.98 -18.39
N THR A 21 -4.14 -3.61 -19.54
CA THR A 21 -3.30 -4.72 -19.97
C THR A 21 -1.87 -4.25 -20.26
N MET A 22 -0.88 -5.12 -20.11
CA MET A 22 0.52 -4.75 -20.37
C MET A 22 0.77 -4.32 -21.83
N SER A 23 0.02 -4.86 -22.79
CA SER A 23 0.09 -4.43 -24.19
C SER A 23 -0.43 -3.01 -24.39
N LEU A 24 -1.49 -2.62 -23.67
CA LEU A 24 -2.02 -1.26 -23.69
C LEU A 24 -1.04 -0.30 -23.02
N VAL A 25 -0.43 -0.69 -21.89
CA VAL A 25 0.61 0.09 -21.21
C VAL A 25 1.78 0.39 -22.15
N VAL A 26 2.29 -0.62 -22.88
CA VAL A 26 3.37 -0.40 -23.86
C VAL A 26 2.91 0.54 -24.97
N SER A 27 1.70 0.34 -25.50
CA SER A 27 1.15 1.21 -26.55
C SER A 27 1.02 2.67 -26.08
N MET A 28 0.68 2.90 -24.80
CA MET A 28 0.62 4.23 -24.20
C MET A 28 2.02 4.85 -24.06
N LEU A 29 3.02 4.08 -23.62
CA LEU A 29 4.40 4.55 -23.47
C LEU A 29 5.08 4.82 -24.82
N GLU A 30 4.71 4.08 -25.86
CA GLU A 30 5.16 4.29 -27.24
C GLU A 30 4.39 5.40 -27.96
N GLY A 31 3.40 6.02 -27.31
CA GLY A 31 2.59 7.10 -27.89
C GLY A 31 1.58 6.65 -28.95
N ARG A 32 1.31 5.34 -29.08
CA ARG A 32 0.33 4.78 -30.02
C ARG A 32 -1.09 4.79 -29.45
N ALA A 33 -1.24 4.86 -28.13
CA ALA A 33 -2.52 4.92 -27.44
C ALA A 33 -2.58 6.16 -26.54
N ALA A 34 -3.75 6.81 -26.51
CA ALA A 34 -3.99 7.97 -25.65
C ALA A 34 -4.11 7.54 -24.18
N VAL A 35 -3.56 8.35 -23.27
CA VAL A 35 -3.66 8.17 -21.83
C VAL A 35 -4.69 9.17 -21.31
N GLN A 36 -5.71 8.70 -20.58
CA GLN A 36 -6.60 9.61 -19.85
C GLN A 36 -5.81 10.30 -18.75
N GLU A 37 -5.91 11.62 -18.70
CA GLU A 37 -5.33 12.41 -17.64
C GLU A 37 -6.14 12.20 -16.36
N LEU A 38 -5.48 11.70 -15.32
CA LEU A 38 -6.10 11.48 -14.02
C LEU A 38 -6.11 12.79 -13.26
N VAL A 39 -7.29 13.39 -13.13
CA VAL A 39 -7.51 14.55 -12.26
C VAL A 39 -7.66 14.01 -10.83
N SER A 40 -6.58 14.07 -10.05
CA SER A 40 -6.66 13.82 -8.61
C SER A 40 -7.24 15.05 -7.91
N ASP A 41 -8.38 14.89 -7.23
CA ASP A 41 -8.89 15.90 -6.31
C ASP A 41 -7.96 15.93 -5.08
N PRO A 42 -7.23 17.03 -4.83
CA PRO A 42 -6.30 17.11 -3.71
C PRO A 42 -7.00 17.04 -2.35
N ASN A 43 -8.30 17.34 -2.27
CA ASN A 43 -9.05 17.38 -1.02
C ASN A 43 -9.72 16.04 -0.65
N ALA A 44 -9.84 15.11 -1.60
CA ALA A 44 -10.57 13.85 -1.41
C ALA A 44 -9.85 12.85 -0.48
N SER A 45 -8.55 13.04 -0.19
CA SER A 45 -7.71 11.99 0.39
C SER A 45 -7.14 12.27 1.79
N THR A 46 -7.17 13.51 2.28
CA THR A 46 -6.45 13.88 3.52
C THR A 46 -6.97 13.11 4.73
N ASN A 47 -8.29 12.98 4.85
CA ASN A 47 -8.95 12.35 5.99
C ASN A 47 -8.72 10.83 6.02
N GLU A 48 -8.76 10.19 4.85
CA GLU A 48 -8.56 8.74 4.71
C GLU A 48 -7.09 8.37 4.95
N ILE A 49 -6.15 9.18 4.44
CA ILE A 49 -4.71 9.01 4.67
C ILE A 49 -4.38 9.18 6.16
N GLU A 50 -4.99 10.17 6.83
CA GLU A 50 -4.80 10.38 8.26
C GLU A 50 -5.38 9.23 9.10
N ALA A 51 -6.58 8.75 8.76
CA ALA A 51 -7.19 7.60 9.40
C ALA A 51 -6.34 6.33 9.23
N MET A 52 -5.80 6.07 8.02
CA MET A 52 -4.87 4.98 7.78
C MET A 52 -3.59 5.14 8.63
N ARG A 53 -2.97 6.32 8.63
CA ARG A 53 -1.77 6.59 9.41
C ARG A 53 -1.98 6.30 10.90
N LYS A 54 -3.09 6.80 11.47
CA LYS A 54 -3.45 6.57 12.87
C LYS A 54 -3.69 5.09 13.18
N HIS A 55 -4.32 4.35 12.26
CA HIS A 55 -4.52 2.91 12.41
C HIS A 55 -3.17 2.17 12.51
N PHE A 56 -2.22 2.48 11.62
CA PHE A 56 -0.88 1.88 11.66
C PHE A 56 -0.06 2.33 12.88
N GLU A 57 -0.12 3.59 13.31
CA GLU A 57 0.52 4.04 14.55
C GLU A 57 -0.03 3.30 15.78
N SER A 58 -1.36 3.13 15.88
CA SER A 58 -1.99 2.43 17.01
C SER A 58 -1.61 0.94 17.08
N SER A 59 -1.40 0.31 15.91
CA SER A 59 -0.99 -1.10 15.82
C SER A 59 0.41 -1.35 16.38
N PHE A 60 1.21 -0.29 16.47
CA PHE A 60 2.63 -0.36 16.75
C PHE A 60 3.02 0.29 18.08
N GLY A 61 2.27 1.31 18.51
CA GLY A 61 2.37 1.94 19.83
C GLY A 61 1.84 1.10 21.00
N ARG A 62 1.25 -0.08 20.75
CA ARG A 62 0.77 -0.97 21.82
C ARG A 62 1.82 -2.00 22.23
N LYS A 63 2.99 -1.54 22.67
CA LYS A 63 4.01 -2.36 23.34
C LYS A 63 4.47 -1.72 24.64
N THR A 64 3.61 -1.67 25.66
CA THR A 64 4.09 -1.66 27.06
C THR A 64 3.11 -2.27 28.09
N GLY A 65 2.08 -3.03 27.71
CA GLY A 65 1.29 -3.68 28.76
C GLY A 65 0.21 -4.62 28.26
N GLU A 66 0.43 -5.89 28.55
CA GLU A 66 -0.59 -6.88 28.93
C GLU A 66 -1.59 -7.33 27.86
N SER A 67 -1.30 -8.52 27.33
CA SER A 67 -2.21 -9.62 26.96
C SER A 67 -3.72 -9.33 26.89
N GLN A 68 -4.31 -9.46 25.69
CA GLN A 68 -5.39 -10.41 25.43
C GLN A 68 -5.75 -10.43 23.93
N THR A 69 -5.33 -11.49 23.27
CA THR A 69 -5.81 -11.88 21.93
C THR A 69 -7.22 -12.42 22.09
N GLN A 70 -8.23 -11.67 21.66
CA GLN A 70 -9.58 -12.20 21.41
C GLN A 70 -9.85 -12.14 19.91
N THR A 71 -9.44 -13.19 19.20
CA THR A 71 -9.84 -13.45 17.81
C THR A 71 -11.15 -14.23 17.84
N ALA A 72 -12.29 -13.54 17.69
CA ALA A 72 -13.53 -14.21 17.27
C ALA A 72 -13.40 -14.48 15.76
N SER A 73 -12.98 -15.69 15.42
CA SER A 73 -12.86 -16.14 14.03
C SER A 73 -14.20 -16.73 13.60
N THR A 74 -14.95 -15.97 12.79
CA THR A 74 -16.15 -16.49 12.13
C THR A 74 -15.71 -17.40 10.98
N GLU A 75 -15.94 -18.69 11.21
CA GLU A 75 -15.86 -19.81 10.30
C GLU A 75 -16.57 -19.56 8.95
N GLY A 76 -15.77 -19.53 7.87
CA GLY A 76 -16.23 -19.58 6.49
C GLY A 76 -15.20 -20.36 5.65
N PRO A 77 -15.59 -21.16 4.64
CA PRO A 77 -14.65 -22.00 3.90
C PRO A 77 -13.72 -21.17 3.02
N TRP A 78 -12.53 -20.85 3.51
CA TRP A 78 -11.49 -20.19 2.72
C TRP A 78 -10.78 -21.21 1.83
N THR A 79 -11.16 -21.27 0.56
CA THR A 79 -10.34 -21.92 -0.46
C THR A 79 -9.10 -21.05 -0.71
N GLY A 80 -7.95 -21.53 -0.25
CA GLY A 80 -6.63 -21.21 -0.81
C GLY A 80 -6.15 -19.77 -0.70
N SER A 81 -6.05 -19.21 0.51
CA SER A 81 -5.16 -18.07 0.76
C SER A 81 -4.02 -18.53 1.65
N SER A 82 -2.79 -18.48 1.14
CA SER A 82 -1.59 -18.65 1.95
C SER A 82 -1.43 -17.41 2.82
N THR A 83 -2.08 -17.40 3.99
CA THR A 83 -1.86 -16.38 4.99
C THR A 83 -0.49 -16.63 5.61
N SER A 84 0.54 -15.91 5.19
CA SER A 84 1.72 -15.69 6.04
C SER A 84 1.28 -14.80 7.20
N ALA A 85 0.50 -15.36 8.12
CA ALA A 85 -0.15 -14.65 9.21
C ALA A 85 0.85 -14.07 10.24
N HIS A 86 2.14 -14.37 10.07
CA HIS A 86 3.22 -13.87 10.91
C HIS A 86 4.36 -13.39 10.00
N ASP A 87 4.63 -12.10 10.01
CA ASP A 87 5.86 -11.53 9.46
C ASP A 87 7.05 -12.10 10.24
N LEU A 88 7.92 -12.86 9.56
CA LEU A 88 9.10 -13.48 10.17
C LEU A 88 10.16 -12.45 10.56
N TYR A 89 10.02 -11.20 10.12
CA TYR A 89 10.90 -10.10 10.47
C TYR A 89 10.08 -8.93 11.04
N PRO A 90 9.68 -8.99 12.32
CA PRO A 90 9.02 -7.86 12.96
C PRO A 90 9.90 -6.61 12.79
N VAL A 91 9.37 -5.58 12.13
CA VAL A 91 10.03 -4.30 12.02
C VAL A 91 10.18 -3.73 13.43
N ASN A 92 11.42 -3.67 13.91
CA ASN A 92 11.73 -3.05 15.19
C ASN A 92 11.90 -1.53 14.97
N PRO A 93 11.02 -0.68 15.53
CA PRO A 93 11.14 0.77 15.34
C PRO A 93 12.34 1.38 16.01
N ASP A 94 12.77 0.77 17.10
CA ASP A 94 13.91 1.22 17.88
C ASP A 94 15.23 0.73 17.26
N SER A 95 15.17 0.15 16.05
CA SER A 95 16.36 -0.26 15.31
C SER A 95 17.03 0.97 14.70
N THR A 96 18.28 1.20 15.09
CA THR A 96 19.18 2.21 14.53
C THR A 96 19.60 1.93 13.08
N TYR A 97 18.98 0.95 12.41
CA TYR A 97 19.22 0.64 11.00
C TYR A 97 19.02 1.86 10.10
N TRP A 98 18.00 2.68 10.39
CA TRP A 98 17.73 3.90 9.64
C TRP A 98 18.75 5.01 9.95
N ASP A 99 19.19 5.14 11.20
CA ASP A 99 20.18 6.15 11.62
C ASP A 99 21.55 5.92 10.96
N ASN A 100 22.01 4.66 10.92
CA ASN A 100 23.28 4.25 10.30
C ASN A 100 23.36 4.52 8.78
N ARG A 101 22.21 4.81 8.13
CA ARG A 101 22.17 5.19 6.71
C ARG A 101 22.28 6.69 6.50
N ASN A 102 21.86 7.49 7.48
CA ASN A 102 21.95 8.94 7.44
C ASN A 102 23.35 9.46 7.80
N GLU A 103 24.13 8.69 8.57
CA GLU A 103 25.50 9.08 8.96
C GLU A 103 26.59 8.76 7.92
N ARG A 104 26.24 8.15 6.79
CA ARG A 104 27.19 7.81 5.71
C ARG A 104 27.15 8.79 4.54
N ASN A 105 26.56 9.96 4.73
CA ASN A 105 26.47 11.05 3.74
C ASN A 105 27.00 12.35 4.34
#